data_AF-A0A2E0SX97-F1
#
_entry.id   AF-A0A2E0SX97-F1
#
_cell.length_a   1.000
_cell.length_b   1.000
_cell.length_c   1.000
_cell.angle_alpha   90.00
_cell.angle_beta   90.00
_cell.angle_gamma   90.00
#
_symmetry.space_group_name_H-M   'P 1'
#
loop_
_entity.id
_entity.type
_entity.pdbx_description
1 polymer ?
#
loop_
_entity_poly.entity_id
_entity_poly.type
_entity_poly.pdbx_seq_one_letter_code
_entity_poly.pdbx_strand_id
1 'polypeptide(L)'
;MEGIFLEYVTRAELEHNGGRPFPPAPRGAQGPRSGASEGHRLVAYYLPADLHARLKATWWALRDARTPALSSVVEALFVDAAANLEQRHNHGTPFPPAPDSARGVSRAAAVRQGEWMRREWENRRGESSAQG
;
A
#
# COMPACT_ATOMS: atom_id res chain seq x y z
N MET A 1 -3.86 -6.88 4.26
CA MET A 1 -3.72 -5.81 3.25
C MET A 1 -2.92 -6.25 2.03
N GLU A 2 -1.96 -7.16 2.15
CA GLU A 2 -1.14 -7.63 1.01
C GLU A 2 -1.96 -8.20 -0.15
N GLY A 3 -3.08 -8.87 0.11
CA GLY A 3 -3.90 -9.54 -0.91
C GLY A 3 -4.39 -8.61 -2.03
N ILE A 4 -4.98 -7.45 -1.71
CA ILE A 4 -5.56 -6.55 -2.73
C ILE A 4 -4.51 -5.94 -3.66
N PHE A 5 -3.33 -5.61 -3.10
CA PHE A 5 -2.23 -5.04 -3.88
C PHE A 5 -1.59 -6.11 -4.77
N LEU A 6 -1.42 -7.32 -4.25
CA LEU A 6 -0.86 -8.43 -5.00
C LEU A 6 -1.80 -8.84 -6.15
N GLU A 7 -3.10 -8.95 -5.88
CA GLU A 7 -4.12 -9.26 -6.89
C GLU A 7 -4.12 -8.23 -8.01
N TYR A 8 -4.12 -6.93 -7.67
CA TYR A 8 -4.03 -5.86 -8.66
C TYR A 8 -2.79 -5.96 -9.54
N VAL A 9 -1.61 -6.11 -8.92
CA VAL A 9 -0.34 -6.21 -9.64
C VAL A 9 -0.33 -7.44 -10.56
N THR A 10 -0.75 -8.60 -10.05
CA THR A 10 -0.78 -9.84 -10.84
C THR A 10 -1.75 -9.74 -12.01
N ARG A 11 -2.93 -9.15 -11.81
CA ARG A 11 -3.88 -8.90 -12.89
C ARG A 11 -3.29 -7.97 -13.95
N ALA A 12 -2.68 -6.87 -13.53
CA ALA A 12 -2.05 -5.92 -14.44
C ALA A 12 -0.89 -6.55 -15.24
N GLU A 13 -0.06 -7.38 -14.60
CA GLU A 13 1.01 -8.13 -15.27
C GLU A 13 0.45 -9.08 -16.33
N LEU A 14 -0.64 -9.78 -16.03
CA LEU A 14 -1.33 -10.67 -16.97
C LEU A 14 -1.92 -9.90 -18.16
N GLU A 15 -2.66 -8.83 -17.89
CA GLU A 15 -3.41 -8.06 -18.90
C GLU A 15 -2.50 -7.25 -19.82
N HIS A 16 -1.40 -6.71 -19.30
CA HIS A 16 -0.60 -5.71 -20.01
C HIS A 16 0.86 -6.10 -20.22
N ASN A 17 1.34 -7.19 -19.62
CA ASN A 17 2.75 -7.60 -19.72
C ASN A 17 2.93 -9.12 -19.89
N GLY A 18 1.91 -9.81 -20.41
CA GLY A 18 1.97 -11.24 -20.72
C GLY A 18 2.26 -12.12 -19.50
N GLY A 19 1.81 -11.70 -18.32
CA GLY A 19 2.02 -12.39 -17.05
C GLY A 19 3.42 -12.21 -16.45
N ARG A 20 4.27 -11.37 -17.06
CA ARG A 20 5.61 -11.08 -16.53
C ARG A 20 5.57 -9.85 -15.64
N PRO A 21 6.45 -9.76 -14.62
CA PRO A 21 6.63 -8.52 -13.86
C PRO A 21 7.04 -7.36 -14.76
N PHE A 22 6.50 -6.18 -14.49
CA PHE A 22 6.95 -4.95 -15.15
C PHE A 22 8.41 -4.66 -14.82
N PRO A 23 9.15 -3.99 -15.72
CA PRO A 23 10.48 -3.48 -15.41
C PRO A 23 10.44 -2.58 -14.16
N PRO A 24 11.49 -2.61 -13.30
CA PRO A 24 11.54 -1.77 -12.12
C PRO A 24 11.33 -0.30 -12.44
N ALA A 25 10.52 0.40 -11.62
CA ALA A 25 10.38 1.84 -11.74
C ALA A 25 11.75 2.52 -11.52
N PRO A 26 12.09 3.57 -12.29
CA PRO A 26 13.38 4.25 -12.15
C PRO A 26 13.55 4.88 -10.77
N ARG A 27 14.80 5.03 -10.32
CA ARG A 27 15.11 5.79 -9.10
C ARG A 27 14.56 7.22 -9.25
N GLY A 28 13.80 7.66 -8.24
CA GLY A 28 13.17 8.98 -8.27
C GLY A 28 11.82 9.05 -9.00
N ALA A 29 11.27 7.93 -9.50
CA ALA A 29 9.91 7.91 -10.04
C ALA A 29 8.91 8.46 -8.99
N GLN A 30 8.29 9.59 -9.34
CA GLN A 30 7.30 10.32 -8.55
C GLN A 30 6.19 10.76 -9.50
N GLY A 31 4.94 10.68 -9.03
CA GLY A 31 3.82 11.35 -9.70
C GLY A 31 3.85 12.85 -9.44
N PRO A 32 3.01 13.64 -10.13
CA PRO A 32 2.78 15.03 -9.79
C PRO A 32 2.45 15.17 -8.30
N ARG A 33 3.05 16.15 -7.62
CA ARG A 33 2.74 16.45 -6.22
C ARG A 33 1.43 17.24 -6.18
N SER A 34 0.33 16.56 -5.88
CA SER A 34 -0.92 17.27 -5.54
C SER A 34 -0.77 17.90 -4.16
N GLY A 35 -1.10 19.18 -4.04
CA GLY A 35 -1.15 19.88 -2.75
C GLY A 35 -2.17 19.25 -1.80
N ALA A 36 -2.00 19.45 -0.50
CA ALA A 36 -2.95 18.96 0.51
C ALA A 36 -4.37 19.46 0.16
N SER A 37 -5.24 18.54 -0.20
CA SER A 37 -6.64 18.82 -0.55
C SER A 37 -7.49 18.66 0.71
N GLU A 38 -8.43 19.59 0.90
CA GLU A 38 -9.45 19.52 1.94
C GLU A 38 -10.15 18.14 1.91
N GLY A 39 -10.38 17.53 3.07
CA GLY A 39 -10.95 16.17 3.17
C GLY A 39 -9.97 15.01 3.03
N HIS A 40 -8.68 15.25 2.76
CA HIS A 40 -7.66 14.20 2.67
C HIS A 40 -6.77 14.15 3.92
N ARG A 41 -6.47 12.95 4.41
CA ARG A 41 -5.54 12.73 5.53
C ARG A 41 -4.34 11.91 5.06
N LEU A 42 -3.15 12.28 5.52
CA LEU A 42 -1.95 11.47 5.32
C LEU A 42 -2.01 10.23 6.21
N VAL A 43 -2.03 9.05 5.59
CA VAL A 43 -1.99 7.75 6.25
C VAL A 43 -0.90 6.92 5.60
N ALA A 44 -0.11 6.22 6.42
CA ALA A 44 0.95 5.32 5.96
C ALA A 44 0.70 3.91 6.48
N TYR A 45 0.88 2.91 5.62
CA TYR A 45 0.78 1.50 5.95
C TYR A 45 2.11 0.82 5.67
N TYR A 46 2.47 -0.15 6.52
CA TYR A 46 3.62 -1.01 6.25
C TYR A 46 3.23 -2.05 5.20
N LEU A 47 4.05 -2.13 4.15
CA LEU A 47 3.95 -3.13 3.09
C LEU A 47 5.31 -3.83 2.94
N PRO A 48 5.36 -5.12 2.59
CA PRO A 48 6.60 -5.76 2.19
C PRO A 48 7.31 -4.96 1.09
N ALA A 49 8.63 -4.80 1.22
CA ALA A 49 9.41 -3.96 0.31
C ALA A 49 9.26 -4.41 -1.15
N ASP A 50 9.27 -5.72 -1.41
CA ASP A 50 9.13 -6.29 -2.75
C ASP A 50 7.75 -6.04 -3.34
N LEU A 51 6.69 -6.14 -2.52
CA LEU A 51 5.32 -5.84 -2.95
C LEU A 51 5.19 -4.35 -3.31
N HIS A 52 5.74 -3.46 -2.48
CA HIS A 52 5.74 -2.03 -2.78
C HIS A 52 6.54 -1.71 -4.05
N ALA A 53 7.69 -2.35 -4.26
CA ALA A 53 8.51 -2.17 -5.46
C ALA A 53 7.75 -2.61 -6.72
N ARG A 54 7.08 -3.77 -6.68
CA ARG A 54 6.24 -4.27 -7.79
C ARG A 54 5.03 -3.39 -8.07
N LEU A 55 4.35 -2.92 -7.02
CA LEU A 55 3.23 -1.97 -7.16
C LEU A 55 3.70 -0.69 -7.83
N LYS A 56 4.87 -0.16 -7.43
CA LYS A 56 5.45 1.03 -8.03
C LYS A 56 5.83 0.83 -9.49
N ALA A 57 6.41 -0.32 -9.84
CA ALA A 57 6.72 -0.70 -11.21
C ALA A 57 5.45 -0.76 -12.08
N THR A 58 4.41 -1.41 -11.56
CA THR A 58 3.10 -1.52 -12.23
C THR A 58 2.46 -0.16 -12.47
N TRP A 59 2.37 0.67 -11.43
CA TRP A 59 1.89 2.06 -11.59
C TRP A 59 2.73 2.81 -12.62
N TRP A 60 4.06 2.72 -12.54
CA TRP A 60 4.92 3.43 -13.46
C TRP A 60 4.64 3.03 -14.92
N ALA A 61 4.44 1.75 -15.19
CA ALA A 61 4.15 1.28 -16.54
C ALA A 61 2.78 1.73 -17.07
N LEU A 62 1.78 1.86 -16.19
CA LEU A 62 0.39 2.08 -16.59
C LEU A 62 -0.14 3.50 -16.33
N ARG A 63 0.64 4.35 -15.65
CA ARG A 63 0.21 5.69 -15.24
C ARG A 63 -0.30 6.52 -16.41
N ASP A 64 -1.40 7.21 -16.18
CA ASP A 64 -2.04 8.11 -17.13
C ASP A 64 -2.58 9.34 -16.39
N ALA A 65 -3.41 10.14 -17.07
CA ALA A 65 -4.04 11.31 -16.48
C ALA A 65 -5.02 10.97 -15.34
N ARG A 66 -5.56 9.74 -15.29
CA ARG A 66 -6.49 9.27 -14.24
C ARG A 66 -5.76 8.68 -13.03
N THR A 67 -4.53 8.22 -13.22
CA THR A 67 -3.65 7.66 -12.18
C THR A 67 -2.33 8.44 -12.08
N PRO A 68 -2.39 9.79 -11.93
CA PRO A 68 -1.19 10.63 -12.02
C PRO A 68 -0.18 10.29 -10.91
N ALA A 69 -0.64 9.80 -9.77
CA ALA A 69 0.20 9.44 -8.64
C ALA A 69 -0.04 8.00 -8.18
N LEU A 70 0.98 7.40 -7.57
CA LEU A 70 0.86 6.08 -6.94
C LEU A 70 -0.25 6.04 -5.88
N SER A 71 -0.47 7.14 -5.17
CA SER A 71 -1.57 7.26 -4.19
C SER A 71 -2.94 7.12 -4.84
N SER A 72 -3.13 7.54 -6.10
CA SER A 72 -4.39 7.37 -6.82
C SER A 72 -4.70 5.90 -7.09
N VAL A 73 -3.67 5.09 -7.36
CA VAL A 73 -3.83 3.62 -7.47
C VAL A 73 -4.22 3.02 -6.12
N VAL A 74 -3.56 3.44 -5.04
CA VAL A 74 -3.86 2.95 -3.69
C VAL A 74 -5.28 3.32 -3.25
N GLU A 75 -5.71 4.55 -3.54
CA GLU A 75 -7.07 5.03 -3.28
C GLU A 75 -8.12 4.19 -4.02
N ALA A 76 -7.96 4.00 -5.33
CA ALA A 76 -8.86 3.18 -6.13
C ALA A 76 -8.97 1.75 -5.58
N LEU A 77 -7.84 1.15 -5.19
CA LEU A 77 -7.83 -0.18 -4.58
C LEU A 77 -8.58 -0.24 -3.25
N PHE A 78 -8.51 0.81 -2.43
CA PHE A 78 -9.29 0.85 -1.19
C PHE A 78 -10.78 1.05 -1.43
N VAL A 79 -11.16 1.89 -2.40
CA VAL A 79 -12.56 2.10 -2.79
C VAL A 79 -13.15 0.77 -3.29
N ASP A 80 -12.46 0.10 -4.20
CA ASP A 80 -12.91 -1.18 -4.77
C ASP A 80 -13.00 -2.27 -3.69
N ALA A 81 -12.00 -2.35 -2.80
CA ALA A 81 -12.00 -3.31 -1.71
C ALA A 81 -13.14 -3.06 -0.71
N ALA A 82 -13.41 -1.80 -0.36
CA ALA A 82 -14.52 -1.43 0.51
C ALA A 82 -15.86 -1.81 -0.13
N ALA A 83 -16.08 -1.42 -1.39
CA ALA A 83 -17.29 -1.77 -2.13
C ALA A 83 -17.50 -3.29 -2.21
N ASN A 84 -16.43 -4.06 -2.44
CA ASN A 84 -16.51 -5.52 -2.46
C ASN A 84 -16.90 -6.12 -1.10
N LEU A 85 -16.35 -5.59 0.00
CA LEU A 85 -16.70 -6.02 1.34
C LEU A 85 -18.15 -5.66 1.69
N GLU A 86 -18.61 -4.47 1.30
CA GLU A 86 -19.99 -4.03 1.47
C GLU A 86 -20.98 -4.92 0.70
N GLN A 87 -20.64 -5.28 -0.54
CA GLN A 87 -21.43 -6.22 -1.34
C GLN A 87 -21.53 -7.60 -0.69
N ARG A 88 -20.40 -8.13 -0.19
CA ARG A 88 -20.34 -9.48 0.40
C ARG A 88 -20.95 -9.57 1.79
N HIS A 89 -20.80 -8.52 2.59
CA HIS A 89 -21.04 -8.60 4.03
C HIS A 89 -22.05 -7.58 4.55
N ASN A 90 -22.51 -6.64 3.71
CA ASN A 90 -23.47 -5.61 4.11
C ASN A 90 -24.52 -5.33 3.00
N HIS A 91 -24.87 -6.35 2.21
CA HIS A 91 -25.91 -6.28 1.18
C HIS A 91 -25.73 -5.15 0.15
N GLY A 92 -24.48 -4.78 -0.13
CA GLY A 92 -24.16 -3.68 -1.05
C GLY A 92 -24.40 -2.29 -0.46
N THR A 93 -24.70 -2.19 0.83
CA THR A 93 -24.83 -0.92 1.54
C THR A 93 -23.52 -0.56 2.25
N PRO A 94 -23.15 0.73 2.35
CA PRO A 94 -21.96 1.13 3.09
C PRO A 94 -21.99 0.71 4.55
N PHE A 95 -20.85 0.30 5.10
CA PHE A 95 -20.74 0.06 6.53
C PHE A 95 -20.95 1.36 7.32
N PRO A 96 -21.58 1.31 8.51
CA PRO A 96 -21.67 2.48 9.36
C PRO A 96 -20.26 2.95 9.78
N PRO A 97 -20.08 4.26 10.06
CA PRO A 97 -18.82 4.77 10.57
C PRO A 97 -18.37 4.00 11.81
N ALA A 98 -17.07 3.70 11.89
CA ALA A 98 -16.51 3.11 13.10
C ALA A 98 -16.65 4.11 14.27
N PRO A 99 -16.93 3.63 15.50
CA PRO A 99 -16.95 4.50 16.66
C PRO A 99 -15.58 5.11 16.92
N ASP A 100 -15.50 6.29 17.52
CA ASP A 100 -14.24 7.02 17.79
C ASP A 100 -13.22 6.21 18.60
N SER A 101 -13.69 5.26 19.40
CA SER A 101 -12.85 4.37 20.21
C SER A 101 -12.24 3.20 19.42
N ALA A 102 -12.70 2.96 18.19
CA ALA A 102 -12.20 1.89 17.35
C ALA A 102 -10.74 2.13 16.99
N ARG A 103 -9.87 1.21 17.42
CA ARG A 103 -8.46 1.21 17.03
C ARG A 103 -8.25 0.14 15.98
N GLY A 104 -7.85 0.56 14.77
CA GLY A 104 -7.51 -0.31 13.64
C GLY A 104 -6.27 -1.20 13.84
N VAL A 105 -5.75 -1.32 15.07
CA VAL A 105 -4.64 -2.17 15.44
C VAL A 105 -4.97 -2.82 16.79
N SER A 106 -4.94 -4.16 16.84
CA SER A 106 -4.96 -4.87 18.12
C SER A 106 -3.75 -4.42 18.95
N ARG A 107 -3.94 -4.07 20.22
CA ARG A 107 -2.83 -3.67 21.11
C ARG A 107 -1.69 -4.70 21.09
N ALA A 108 -2.03 -5.98 21.04
CA ALA A 108 -1.05 -7.06 20.95
C ALA A 108 -0.30 -7.07 19.60
N ALA A 109 -0.98 -6.75 18.50
CA ALA A 109 -0.35 -6.60 17.19
C ALA A 109 0.58 -5.37 17.14
N ALA A 110 0.16 -4.24 17.73
CA ALA A 110 0.98 -3.04 17.83
C ALA A 110 2.27 -3.29 18.64
N VAL A 111 2.17 -4.04 19.75
CA VAL A 111 3.34 -4.41 20.57
C VAL A 111 4.31 -5.28 19.77
N ARG A 112 3.82 -6.33 19.09
CA ARG A 112 4.66 -7.19 18.23
C ARG A 112 5.33 -6.40 17.11
N GLN A 113 4.61 -5.47 16.50
CA GLN A 113 5.16 -4.60 15.47
C GLN A 113 6.26 -3.69 16.04
N GLY A 114 6.07 -3.13 17.24
CA GLY A 114 7.09 -2.35 17.93
C GLY A 114 8.34 -3.15 18.30
N GLU A 115 8.17 -4.39 18.76
CA GLU A 115 9.29 -5.30 19.04
C GLU A 115 10.05 -5.72 17.78
N TRP A 116 9.33 -5.94 16.68
CA TRP A 116 9.94 -6.23 15.39
C TRP A 116 10.76 -5.03 14.89
N MET A 117 10.19 -3.83 14.93
CA MET A 117 10.92 -2.61 14.56
C MET A 117 12.16 -2.42 15.43
N ARG A 118 12.05 -2.60 16.75
CA ARG A 118 13.19 -2.46 17.65
C ARG A 118 14.34 -3.41 17.28
N ARG A 119 14.04 -4.68 17.01
CA ARG A 119 15.02 -5.67 16.56
C ARG A 119 15.66 -5.28 15.22
N GLU A 120 14.86 -4.81 14.26
CA GLU A 120 15.34 -4.29 12.99
C GLU A 120 16.32 -3.11 13.13
N TRP A 121 16.02 -2.19 14.06
CA TRP A 121 16.88 -1.04 14.37
C TRP A 121 18.15 -1.43 15.14
N GLU A 122 18.10 -2.49 15.95
CA GLU A 122 19.26 -3.06 16.65
C GLU A 122 20.19 -3.78 15.68
N ASN A 123 19.64 -4.60 14.77
CA ASN A 123 20.41 -5.31 13.75
C ASN A 123 21.16 -4.33 12.83
N ARG A 124 20.48 -3.29 12.33
CA ARG A 124 21.11 -2.24 11.50
C ARG A 124 22.21 -1.46 12.22
N ARG A 125 22.09 -1.24 13.53
CA ARG A 125 23.15 -0.59 14.32
C ARG A 125 24.34 -1.52 14.54
N GLY A 126 24.11 -2.80 14.77
CA GLY A 126 25.16 -3.81 14.92
C GLY A 126 25.98 -4.01 13.63
N GLU A 127 25.31 -4.07 12.49
CA GLU A 127 25.97 -4.17 11.17
C GLU A 127 26.83 -2.94 10.86
N SER A 128 26.39 -1.74 11.27
CA SER A 128 27.14 -0.50 11.09
C SER A 128 28.37 -0.38 12.01
N SER A 129 28.43 -1.14 13.11
CA SER A 129 29.58 -1.17 14.03
C SER A 129 30.62 -2.25 13.70
N ALA A 130 30.29 -3.20 12.81
CA ALA A 130 31.20 -4.28 12.39
C ALA A 130 32.01 -3.96 11.11
N GLN A 131 31.76 -2.81 10.48
CA GLN A 131 32.47 -2.33 9.27
C GLN A 131 33.36 -1.10 9.54
N GLY A 132 33.60 -0.74 10.81
CA GLY A 132 34.45 0.37 11.23
C GLY A 132 35.83 -0.07 11.70
#